data_AF-A0A3B8JNM7-F1
#
_entry.id   AF-A0A3B8JNM7-F1
#
_cell.length_a   1.000
_cell.length_b   1.000
_cell.length_c   1.000
_cell.angle_alpha   90.00
_cell.angle_beta   90.00
_cell.angle_gamma   90.00
#
_symmetry.space_group_name_H-M   'P 1'
#
loop_
_entity.id
_entity.type
_entity.pdbx_description
1 polymer ?
#
loop_
_entity_poly.entity_id
_entity_poly.type
_entity_poly.pdbx_seq_one_letter_code
_entity_poly.pdbx_strand_id
1 'polypeptide(L)' 'MPYQTFRLTEDTTYPWTIVCILPNAKHYTVARFYNRRDAEDHKRVLHRFMPASEFEIIFDHPVTQ' A
#
# COMPACT_ATOMS: atom_id res chain seq x y z
N MET A 1 -24.44 -0.11 -2.75
CA MET A 1 -23.04 0.04 -3.23
C MET A 1 -22.12 -0.48 -2.14
N PRO A 2 -21.63 -1.73 -2.22
CA PRO A 2 -20.74 -2.23 -1.18
C PRO A 2 -19.38 -1.55 -1.38
N TYR A 3 -19.01 -0.71 -0.41
CA TYR A 3 -17.63 -0.27 -0.25
C TYR A 3 -16.77 -1.52 -0.19
N GLN A 4 -15.81 -1.65 -1.10
CA GLN A 4 -14.91 -2.80 -1.15
C GLN A 4 -14.20 -2.92 0.21
N THR A 5 -14.70 -3.84 1.02
CA THR A 5 -14.05 -4.30 2.24
C THR A 5 -12.68 -4.80 1.83
N PHE A 6 -11.65 -4.05 2.21
CA PHE A 6 -10.27 -4.50 2.27
C PHE A 6 -10.25 -5.84 3.00
N ARG A 7 -10.18 -6.94 2.25
CA ARG A 7 -10.00 -8.26 2.83
C ARG A 7 -8.58 -8.27 3.42
N LEU A 8 -8.54 -8.10 4.74
CA LEU A 8 -7.45 -8.50 5.62
C LEU A 8 -7.30 -10.03 5.49
N THR A 9 -6.62 -10.50 4.45
CA THR A 9 -6.16 -11.89 4.39
C THR A 9 -4.70 -11.90 4.81
N GLU A 10 -4.48 -12.11 6.11
CA GLU A 10 -3.50 -13.06 6.67
C GLU A 10 -2.10 -13.19 6.04
N ASP A 11 -1.52 -12.12 5.52
CA ASP A 11 -0.12 -12.09 5.12
C ASP A 11 0.68 -11.16 6.04
N THR A 12 0.82 -11.61 7.29
CA THR A 12 1.77 -11.08 8.30
C THR A 12 3.21 -10.97 7.75
N THR A 13 3.51 -11.71 6.69
CA THR A 13 4.81 -11.80 6.01
C THR A 13 5.19 -10.51 5.28
N TYR A 14 4.25 -9.68 4.87
CA TYR A 14 4.52 -8.49 4.05
C TYR A 14 4.06 -7.21 4.75
N PRO A 15 4.84 -6.72 5.73
CA PRO A 15 4.42 -5.59 6.56
C PRO A 15 4.58 -4.25 5.85
N TRP A 16 5.32 -4.17 4.74
CA TRP A 16 5.51 -2.91 4.01
C TRP A 16 4.49 -2.79 2.89
N THR A 17 3.51 -1.92 3.05
CA THR A 17 2.40 -1.73 2.12
C THR A 17 2.54 -0.41 1.38
N ILE A 18 2.47 -0.43 0.05
CA ILE A 18 2.31 0.79 -0.75
C ILE A 18 0.83 1.08 -0.92
N VAL A 19 0.41 2.28 -0.53
CA VAL A 19 -0.94 2.79 -0.78
C VAL A 19 -0.89 3.95 -1.76
N CYS A 20 -1.90 4.02 -2.63
CA CYS A 20 -2.16 5.18 -3.47
C CYS A 20 -3.25 6.02 -2.79
N ILE A 21 -2.95 7.30 -2.57
CA ILE A 21 -3.89 8.28 -2.03
C ILE A 21 -4.68 8.86 -3.19
N LEU A 22 -6.00 8.87 -3.03
CA LEU A 22 -6.95 9.42 -3.98
C LEU A 22 -7.54 10.72 -3.43
N PRO A 23 -7.92 11.66 -4.31
CA PRO A 23 -8.78 12.77 -3.90
C PRO A 23 -10.06 12.19 -3.27
N ASN A 24 -10.57 12.89 -2.24
CA ASN A 24 -11.66 12.47 -1.35
C ASN A 24 -11.26 11.59 -0.15
N ALA A 25 -10.02 11.72 0.34
CA ALA A 25 -9.53 11.01 1.53
C ALA A 25 -9.68 9.47 1.43
N LYS A 26 -9.65 8.95 0.20
CA LYS A 26 -9.68 7.51 -0.08
C LYS A 26 -8.25 7.04 -0.31
N HIS A 27 -8.00 5.79 0.03
CA HIS A 27 -6.75 5.12 -0.29
C HIS A 27 -7.06 3.71 -0.79
N TYR A 28 -6.18 3.19 -1.65
CA TYR A 28 -6.19 1.77 -1.98
C TYR A 28 -4.77 1.21 -1.93
N THR A 29 -4.65 -0.07 -1.59
CA THR A 29 -3.35 -0.75 -1.53
C THR A 29 -2.96 -1.17 -2.93
N VAL A 30 -1.77 -0.80 -3.32
CA VAL A 30 -1.18 -1.12 -4.62
C VAL A 30 -0.44 -2.45 -4.53
N ALA A 31 0.42 -2.61 -3.52
CA ALA A 31 1.24 -3.80 -3.33
C ALA A 31 1.76 -3.90 -1.88
N ARG A 32 2.16 -5.11 -1.45
CA ARG A 32 2.80 -5.39 -0.16
C ARG A 32 4.17 -6.04 -0.38
N PHE A 33 5.13 -5.74 0.48
CA PHE A 33 6.53 -6.17 0.38
C PHE A 33 7.06 -6.66 1.73
N TYR A 34 8.03 -7.58 1.65
CA TYR A 34 8.66 -8.17 2.83
C TYR A 34 9.65 -7.19 3.46
N ASN A 35 10.45 -6.55 2.61
CA ASN A 35 11.42 -5.54 3.02
C ASN A 35 10.99 -4.15 2.53
N ARG A 36 11.48 -3.13 3.24
CA ARG A 36 11.20 -1.73 2.93
C ARG A 36 11.84 -1.27 1.61
N ARG A 37 13.01 -1.82 1.27
CA ARG A 37 13.80 -1.38 0.13
C ARG A 37 13.10 -1.64 -1.19
N ASP A 38 12.50 -2.81 -1.33
CA ASP A 38 11.73 -3.19 -2.51
C ASP A 38 10.46 -2.34 -2.63
N ALA A 39 9.81 -2.03 -1.50
CA ALA A 39 8.69 -1.09 -1.49
C ALA A 39 9.10 0.32 -1.95
N GLU A 40 10.26 0.81 -1.51
CA GLU A 40 10.79 2.12 -1.94
C GLU A 40 11.17 2.15 -3.42
N ASP A 41 11.82 1.09 -3.92
CA ASP A 41 12.16 0.98 -5.32
C ASP A 41 10.91 0.93 -6.21
N HIS A 42 9.92 0.12 -5.80
CA HIS A 42 8.64 0.04 -6.50
C HIS A 42 7.88 1.37 -6.46
N LYS A 43 7.89 2.10 -5.32
CA LYS A 43 7.31 3.45 -5.23
C LYS A 43 7.96 4.42 -6.22
N ARG A 44 9.29 4.39 -6.42
CA ARG A 44 9.97 5.24 -7.41
C ARG A 44 9.50 4.94 -8.83
N VAL A 45 9.33 3.66 -9.15
CA VAL A 45 8.80 3.22 -10.45
C VAL A 45 7.37 3.73 -10.63
N LEU A 46 6.50 3.55 -9.63
CA LEU A 46 5.11 4.05 -9.65
C LEU A 46 5.06 5.57 -9.85
N HIS A 47 5.90 6.33 -9.15
CA HIS A 47 5.96 7.79 -9.32
C HIS A 47 6.45 8.21 -10.72
N ARG A 48 7.30 7.41 -11.37
CA ARG A 48 7.69 7.68 -12.77
C ARG A 48 6.54 7.42 -13.74
N PHE A 49 5.73 6.39 -13.50
CA PHE A 49 4.57 6.08 -14.36
C PHE A 49 3.36 6.99 -14.10
N MET A 50 3.17 7.40 -12.84
CA MET A 50 2.02 8.19 -12.38
C MET A 50 2.50 9.34 -11.48
N PRO A 51 3.12 10.39 -12.06
CA PRO A 51 3.70 11.48 -11.29
C PRO A 51 2.65 12.35 -10.58
N ALA A 52 1.39 12.30 -11.03
CA ALA A 52 0.27 13.02 -10.41
C ALA A 52 -0.36 12.27 -9.23
N SER A 53 0.06 11.02 -8.97
CA SER A 53 -0.50 10.19 -7.92
C SER A 53 0.39 10.21 -6.68
N GLU A 54 -0.26 10.36 -5.52
CA GLU A 54 0.42 10.31 -4.24
C GLU A 54 0.52 8.88 -3.75
N PHE A 55 1.74 8.42 -3.52
CA PHE A 55 2.01 7.08 -3.00
C PHE A 55 2.70 7.16 -1.64
N GLU A 56 2.20 6.39 -0.69
CA GLU A 56 2.79 6.25 0.64
C GLU A 56 3.16 4.81 0.95
N ILE A 57 4.21 4.64 1.73
CA ILE A 57 4.64 3.33 2.25
C ILE A 57 4.25 3.30 3.72
N ILE A 58 3.37 2.37 4.07
CA ILE A 58 2.86 2.16 5.42
C ILE A 58 3.43 0.85 5.94
N PHE A 59 3.88 0.87 7.20
CA PHE A 59 4.18 -0.36 7.92
C PHE A 59 2.89 -0.86 8.58
N ASP A 60 2.30 -1.90 7.99
CA ASP A 60 1.07 -2.55 8.44
C ASP A 60 1.42 -3.93 8.99
N HIS A 61 1.80 -3.94 10.27
CA HIS A 61 1.94 -5.18 11.02
C HIS A 61 0.56 -5.52 11.58
N PRO A 62 -0.07 -6.65 11.19
CA PRO A 62 -1.30 -7.07 11.83
C PRO A 62 -0.99 -7.27 13.31
N VAL A 63 -1.63 -6.47 14.17
CA VAL A 63 -1.58 -6.69 15.61
C VAL A 63 -2.22 -8.05 15.83
N THR A 64 -1.39 -9.05 16.15
CA THR A 64 -1.87 -10.30 16.72
C THR A 64 -2.50 -9.93 18.05
N GLN A 65 -3.83 -9.87 18.11
CA GLN A 65 -4.57 -9.82 19.37
C GLN A 65 -4.49 -11.17 20.08
#